data_AF-A0A974GV07-F1
#
_entry.id   AF-A0A974GV07-F1
#
_cell.length_a   1.000
_cell.length_b   1.000
_cell.length_c   1.000
_cell.angle_alpha   90.00
_cell.angle_beta   90.00
_cell.angle_gamma   90.00
#
_symmetry.space_group_name_H-M   'P 1'
#
loop_
_entity.id
_entity.type
_entity.pdbx_description
1 polymer ?
#
loop_
_entity_poly.entity_id
_entity_poly.type
_entity_poly.pdbx_seq_one_letter_code
_entity_poly.pdbx_strand_id
1 'polypeptide(L)' 'MSNIKERILGAITVMTDADAKKLWKIITEQFPNEWDNIESVEPDEWDLELIKDIENNPDCNEFVPIDDAMKELGLL' A
#
# COMPACT_ATOMS: atom_id res chain seq x y z
N MET A 1 16.25 -7.92 -1.92
CA MET A 1 15.87 -7.79 -0.49
C MET A 1 16.83 -8.65 0.35
N SER A 2 17.10 -8.34 1.62
CA SER A 2 17.96 -9.20 2.48
C SER A 2 17.12 -10.16 3.33
N ASN A 3 17.71 -11.30 3.71
CA ASN A 3 17.04 -12.33 4.55
C ASN A 3 16.46 -11.75 5.85
N ILE A 4 17.16 -10.79 6.46
CA ILE A 4 16.70 -10.11 7.68
C ILE A 4 15.41 -9.32 7.41
N LYS A 5 15.33 -8.61 6.27
CA LYS A 5 14.15 -7.82 5.89
C LYS A 5 12.92 -8.70 5.65
N GLU A 6 13.10 -9.85 4.99
CA GLU A 6 12.00 -10.82 4.75
C GLU A 6 11.47 -11.41 6.05
N ARG A 7 12.34 -11.73 7.02
CA ARG A 7 11.93 -12.24 8.33
C ARG A 7 11.14 -11.21 9.14
N ILE A 8 11.54 -9.94 9.07
CA ILE A 8 10.83 -8.84 9.73
C ILE A 8 9.42 -8.70 9.15
N LEU A 9 9.29 -8.70 7.81
CA LEU A 9 7.98 -8.66 7.15
C LEU A 9 7.10 -9.84 7.56
N GLY A 10 7.64 -11.06 7.54
CA GLY A 10 6.91 -12.25 8.00
C GLY A 10 6.43 -12.12 9.44
N ALA A 11 7.27 -11.62 10.36
CA ALA A 11 6.87 -11.41 11.75
C ALA A 11 5.75 -10.36 11.90
N ILE A 12 5.79 -9.28 11.09
CA ILE A 12 4.75 -8.24 11.07
C ILE A 12 3.41 -8.79 10.59
N THR A 13 3.38 -9.75 9.66
CA THR A 13 2.12 -10.32 9.17
C THR A 13 1.35 -11.16 10.20
N VAL A 14 2.03 -11.66 11.24
CA VAL A 14 1.44 -12.56 12.25
C VAL A 14 1.33 -11.94 13.64
N MET A 15 1.85 -10.72 13.85
CA MET A 15 1.76 -10.04 15.14
C MET A 15 0.37 -9.44 15.38
N THR A 16 0.04 -9.20 16.64
CA THR A 16 -1.21 -8.51 17.00
C THR A 16 -1.14 -7.03 16.69
N ASP A 17 -2.28 -6.38 16.45
CA ASP A 17 -2.37 -4.92 16.27
C ASP A 17 -1.74 -4.14 17.43
N ALA A 18 -1.87 -4.65 18.66
CA ALA A 18 -1.29 -4.02 19.84
C ALA A 18 0.24 -4.02 19.80
N ASP A 19 0.86 -5.10 19.31
CA ASP A 19 2.31 -5.20 19.18
C ASP A 19 2.82 -4.47 17.93
N ALA A 20 2.05 -4.49 16.84
CA ALA A 20 2.31 -3.68 15.65
C ALA A 20 2.38 -2.19 15.98
N LYS A 21 1.46 -1.68 16.81
CA LYS A 21 1.48 -0.27 17.28
C LYS A 21 2.73 0.07 18.09
N LYS A 22 3.23 -0.86 18.93
CA LYS A 22 4.47 -0.65 19.70
C LYS A 22 5.68 -0.61 18.76
N LEU A 23 5.75 -1.54 17.81
CA LEU A 23 6.83 -1.59 16.82
C LEU A 23 6.81 -0.34 15.94
N TRP A 24 5.63 0.09 15.49
CA TRP A 24 5.45 1.32 14.74
C TRP A 24 5.99 2.53 15.50
N LYS A 25 5.67 2.66 16.79
CA LYS A 25 6.21 3.72 17.64
C LYS A 25 7.74 3.71 17.67
N ILE A 26 8.37 2.55 17.83
CA ILE A 26 9.84 2.41 17.81
C ILE A 26 10.40 2.86 16.46
N ILE A 27 9.77 2.44 15.35
CA ILE A 27 10.19 2.82 14.00
C ILE A 27 10.10 4.34 13.83
N THR A 28 8.99 4.96 14.23
CA THR A 28 8.81 6.41 14.11
C THR A 28 9.72 7.23 15.03
N GLU A 29 10.13 6.67 16.18
CA GLU A 29 11.06 7.34 17.10
C GLU A 29 12.53 7.18 16.67
N GLN A 30 12.92 6.02 16.13
CA GLN A 30 14.30 5.73 15.70
C GLN A 30 14.60 6.18 14.28
N PHE A 31 13.60 6.20 13.40
CA PHE A 31 13.70 6.66 12.02
C PHE A 31 12.79 7.87 11.78
N PRO A 32 12.96 8.97 12.56
CA PRO A 32 11.99 10.04 12.65
C PRO A 32 11.83 10.89 11.37
N ASN A 33 12.74 10.81 10.40
CA ASN A 33 12.87 11.86 9.36
C ASN A 33 13.10 11.37 7.92
N GLU A 34 12.61 10.20 7.53
CA GLU A 34 12.60 9.84 6.10
C GLU A 34 11.20 9.70 5.51
N TRP A 35 10.15 9.57 6.34
CA TRP A 35 8.77 9.43 5.85
C TRP A 35 8.13 10.78 5.49
N ASP A 36 8.37 11.82 6.30
CA ASP A 36 7.92 13.19 6.02
C ASP A 36 8.82 13.92 5.01
N ASN A 37 9.99 13.34 4.70
CA ASN A 37 10.96 13.85 3.72
C ASN A 37 10.97 13.04 2.41
N ILE A 38 9.97 12.19 2.18
CA ILE A 38 9.75 11.63 0.85
C ILE A 38 9.45 12.82 -0.06
N GLU A 39 10.32 13.04 -1.05
CA GLU A 39 10.14 14.12 -2.01
C GLU A 39 8.77 13.94 -2.69
N SER A 40 7.87 14.88 -2.45
CA SER A 40 6.64 14.98 -3.22
C SER A 40 7.05 15.45 -4.61
N VAL A 41 7.15 14.50 -5.53
CA VAL A 41 7.35 14.80 -6.95
C VAL A 41 5.99 15.10 -7.58
N GLU A 42 5.96 16.13 -8.42
CA GLU A 42 4.81 16.36 -9.28
C GLU A 42 4.61 15.14 -10.20
N PRO A 43 3.37 14.69 -10.43
CA PRO A 43 3.09 13.61 -11.37
C PRO A 43 3.67 13.93 -12.75
N ASP A 44 4.29 12.95 -13.39
CA ASP A 44 4.78 13.12 -14.75
C ASP A 44 3.64 13.05 -15.79
N GLU A 45 3.96 13.23 -17.08
CA GLU A 45 2.94 13.20 -18.13
C GLU A 45 2.17 11.88 -18.17
N TRP A 46 2.82 10.76 -17.87
CA TRP A 46 2.21 9.45 -17.87
C TRP A 46 1.30 9.27 -16.67
N ASP A 47 1.72 9.74 -15.49
CA ASP A 47 0.89 9.76 -14.29
C ASP A 47 -0.37 10.60 -14.50
N LEU A 48 -0.24 11.78 -15.14
CA LEU A 48 -1.36 12.66 -15.45
C LEU A 48 -2.34 12.05 -16.45
N GLU A 49 -1.85 11.31 -17.45
CA GLU A 49 -2.70 10.55 -18.37
C GLU A 49 -3.45 9.44 -17.65
N LEU A 50 -2.76 8.67 -16.81
CA LEU A 50 -3.39 7.60 -16.02
C LEU A 50 -4.49 8.14 -15.10
N ILE A 51 -4.25 9.26 -14.41
CA ILE A 51 -5.26 9.90 -13.55
C ILE A 51 -6.49 10.30 -14.37
N LYS A 52 -6.30 10.94 -15.54
CA LYS A 52 -7.40 11.32 -16.42
C LYS A 52 -8.18 10.12 -16.93
N ASP A 53 -7.48 9.04 -17.27
CA ASP A 53 -8.13 7.82 -17.74
C ASP A 53 -9.00 7.20 -16.63
N ILE A 54 -8.50 7.17 -15.40
CA ILE A 54 -9.26 6.69 -14.23
C ILE A 54 -10.49 7.58 -13.97
N GLU A 55 -10.34 8.91 -14.01
CA GLU A 55 -11.44 9.85 -13.79
C GLU A 55 -12.56 9.71 -14.83
N ASN A 56 -12.20 9.44 -16.08
CA ASN A 56 -13.15 9.34 -17.19
C ASN A 56 -13.64 7.91 -17.45
N ASN A 57 -13.05 6.90 -16.81
CA ASN A 57 -13.47 5.51 -16.94
C ASN A 57 -14.52 5.17 -15.84
N PRO A 58 -15.81 4.99 -16.20
CA PRO A 58 -16.83 4.63 -15.22
C PRO A 58 -16.54 3.30 -14.51
N ASP A 59 -15.86 2.36 -15.16
CA ASP A 59 -15.48 1.07 -14.57
C ASP A 59 -14.47 1.23 -13.43
N CYS A 60 -13.68 2.31 -13.42
CA CYS A 60 -12.73 2.62 -12.36
C CYS A 60 -13.38 3.30 -11.14
N ASN A 61 -14.66 3.69 -11.22
CA ASN A 61 -15.40 4.35 -10.15
C ASN A 61 -16.31 3.40 -9.37
N GLU A 62 -16.41 2.14 -9.80
CA GLU A 62 -17.21 1.12 -9.13
C GLU A 62 -16.35 0.29 -8.18
N PHE A 63 -16.66 0.36 -6.89
CA PHE A 63 -16.02 -0.50 -5.90
C PHE A 63 -16.74 -1.85 -5.86
N VAL A 64 -16.04 -2.91 -6.26
CA VAL A 64 -16.53 -4.30 -6.14
C VAL A 64 -15.80 -4.99 -4.98
N PRO A 65 -16.53 -5.61 -4.04
CA PRO A 65 -15.92 -6.46 -3.00
C PRO A 65 -15.05 -7.57 -3.63
N ILE A 66 -13.92 -7.90 -3.00
CA ILE A 66 -12.95 -8.84 -3.56
C ILE A 66 -13.56 -10.23 -3.85
N ASP A 67 -14.49 -10.70 -3.03
CA ASP A 67 -15.17 -11.99 -3.22
C ASP A 67 -16.00 -12.01 -4.51
N ASP A 68 -16.70 -10.91 -4.80
CA ASP A 68 -17.52 -10.76 -6.00
C ASP A 68 -16.64 -10.58 -7.24
N ALA A 69 -15.58 -9.78 -7.15
CA ALA A 69 -14.61 -9.60 -8.24
C ALA A 69 -13.92 -10.92 -8.62
N MET A 70 -13.51 -11.72 -7.63
CA MET A 70 -12.87 -13.02 -7.89
C MET A 70 -13.85 -14.01 -8.57
N LYS A 71 -15.13 -13.96 -8.23
CA LYS A 71 -16.17 -14.78 -8.86
C LYS A 71 -16.41 -14.37 -10.31
N GLU A 72 -16.49 -13.07 -10.60
CA GLU A 72 -16.67 -12.55 -11.96
C GLU A 72 -15.48 -12.87 -12.88
N LEU A 73 -14.25 -12.87 -12.32
CA LEU A 73 -13.03 -13.21 -13.05
C LEU A 73 -12.78 -14.73 -13.18
N GLY A 74 -13.64 -15.57 -12.60
CA GLY A 74 -13.49 -17.03 -12.64
C GLY A 74 -12.29 -17.57 -11.87
N LEU A 75 -11.89 -16.85 -10.81
CA LEU A 75 -10.76 -17.20 -9.94
C LEU A 75 -11.21 -17.91 -8.65
N LEU A 76 -12.50 -18.24 -8.54
CA LEU A 76 -13.14 -19.00 -7.46
C LEU A 76 -13.91 -20.20 -8.01
#